data_AF-A0A962PV59-F1
#
_entry.id   AF-A0A962PV59-F1
#
_cell.length_a   1.000
_cell.length_b   1.000
_cell.length_c   1.000
_cell.angle_alpha   90.00
_cell.angle_beta   90.00
_cell.angle_gamma   90.00
#
_symmetry.space_group_name_H-M   'P 1'
#
loop_
_entity.id
_entity.type
_entity.pdbx_description
1 polymer ?
#
loop_
_entity_poly.entity_id
_entity_poly.type
_entity_poly.pdbx_seq_one_letter_code
_entity_poly.pdbx_strand_id
1 'polypeptide(L)'
;RAGNGIPIMAVVWSLALLGILSEVFLSGRAVKVGQLVIYLGMGWACSFDMTGLRLAISAVAFYWLLAGGLAYTGGVVFYVLDKMGKLSHAHGIWHLFVLAGSICHFVSIIGYVR
;
A
#
# COMPACT_ATOMS: atom_id res chain seq x y z
N ARG A 1 -14.83 -11.18 -19.32
CA ARG A 1 -13.98 -10.53 -18.31
C ARG A 1 -13.74 -9.09 -18.75
N ALA A 2 -14.56 -8.14 -18.28
CA ALA A 2 -14.40 -6.71 -18.55
C ALA A 2 -13.97 -6.02 -17.25
N GLY A 3 -12.81 -6.40 -16.72
CA GLY A 3 -12.27 -5.84 -15.48
C GLY A 3 -11.02 -5.02 -15.77
N ASN A 4 -10.86 -3.88 -15.11
CA ASN A 4 -9.71 -2.98 -15.31
C ASN A 4 -8.43 -3.49 -14.61
N GLY A 5 -8.26 -4.82 -14.48
CA GLY A 5 -7.11 -5.41 -13.81
C GLY A 5 -5.78 -5.17 -14.53
N ILE A 6 -5.78 -5.24 -15.86
CA ILE A 6 -4.59 -4.96 -16.68
C ILE A 6 -4.10 -3.51 -16.54
N PRO A 7 -4.94 -2.47 -16.68
CA PRO A 7 -4.48 -1.10 -16.49
C PRO A 7 -4.04 -0.83 -15.04
N ILE A 8 -4.71 -1.39 -14.02
CA ILE A 8 -4.25 -1.28 -12.62
C ILE A 8 -2.88 -1.92 -12.46
N MET A 9 -2.66 -3.11 -13.02
CA MET A 9 -1.36 -3.77 -13.01
C MET A 9 -0.30 -2.90 -13.70
N ALA A 10 -0.58 -2.38 -14.89
CA ALA A 10 0.35 -1.52 -15.62
C ALA A 10 0.73 -0.25 -14.81
N VAL A 11 -0.24 0.37 -14.13
CA VAL A 11 -0.01 1.52 -13.25
C VAL A 11 0.90 1.15 -12.09
N VAL A 12 0.59 0.05 -11.37
CA VAL A 12 1.40 -0.39 -10.21
C VAL A 12 2.82 -0.73 -10.64
N TRP A 13 3.01 -1.44 -11.74
CA TRP A 13 4.34 -1.80 -12.26
C TRP A 13 5.13 -0.57 -12.73
N SER A 14 4.47 0.40 -13.37
CA SER A 14 5.11 1.66 -13.77
C SER A 14 5.56 2.46 -12.56
N LEU A 15 4.71 2.58 -11.53
CA LEU A 15 5.04 3.23 -10.26
C LEU A 15 6.19 2.52 -9.53
N ALA A 16 6.20 1.19 -9.51
CA ALA A 16 7.27 0.40 -8.92
C ALA A 16 8.60 0.63 -9.63
N LEU A 17 8.62 0.61 -10.97
CA LEU A 17 9.83 0.88 -11.75
C LEU A 17 10.35 2.30 -11.49
N LEU A 18 9.46 3.30 -11.51
CA LEU A 18 9.81 4.69 -11.19
C LEU A 18 10.39 4.82 -9.77
N GLY A 19 9.79 4.14 -8.79
CA GLY A 19 10.29 4.09 -7.42
C GLY A 19 11.71 3.53 -7.33
N ILE A 20 11.97 2.38 -7.98
CA ILE A 20 13.29 1.75 -8.02
C ILE A 20 14.31 2.66 -8.69
N LEU A 21 14.00 3.21 -9.87
CA LEU A 21 14.89 4.13 -10.58
C LEU A 21 15.18 5.38 -9.75
N SER A 22 14.17 5.91 -9.06
CA SER A 22 14.35 7.07 -8.18
C SER A 22 15.31 6.79 -7.02
N GLU A 23 15.26 5.59 -6.42
CA GLU A 23 16.17 5.22 -5.32
C GLU A 23 17.60 4.96 -5.81
N VAL A 24 17.75 4.37 -7.00
CA VAL A 24 19.06 4.02 -7.56
C VAL A 24 19.81 5.25 -8.06
N PHE A 25 19.12 6.16 -8.75
CA PHE A 25 19.78 7.28 -9.44
C PHE A 25 19.71 8.61 -8.69
N LEU A 26 18.78 8.77 -7.74
CA LEU A 26 18.58 10.03 -7.03
C LEU A 26 18.69 9.80 -5.53
N SER A 27 19.25 10.76 -4.82
CA SER A 27 19.23 10.76 -3.35
C SER A 27 18.86 12.15 -2.84
N GLY A 28 18.10 12.18 -1.75
CA GLY A 28 17.70 13.44 -1.12
C GLY A 28 16.36 13.36 -0.40
N ARG A 29 16.03 14.41 0.35
CA ARG A 29 14.77 14.49 1.10
C ARG A 29 13.54 14.50 0.16
N ALA A 30 13.63 15.17 -0.98
CA ALA A 30 12.56 15.21 -1.98
C ALA A 30 12.27 13.82 -2.60
N VAL A 31 13.31 13.05 -2.89
CA VAL A 31 13.20 11.66 -3.40
C VAL A 31 12.48 10.77 -2.40
N LYS A 32 12.87 10.84 -1.12
CA LYS A 32 12.21 10.08 -0.03
C LYS A 32 10.73 10.41 0.12
N VAL A 33 10.34 11.67 -0.07
CA VAL A 33 8.92 12.08 -0.08
C VAL A 33 8.21 11.53 -1.32
N GLY A 34 8.84 11.63 -2.49
CA GLY A 34 8.30 11.06 -3.73
C GLY A 34 8.07 9.54 -3.63
N GLN A 35 9.01 8.81 -3.03
CA GLN A 35 8.88 7.38 -2.77
C GLN A 35 7.73 7.04 -1.83
N LEU A 36 7.50 7.85 -0.79
CA LEU A 36 6.36 7.67 0.09
C LEU A 36 5.03 7.87 -0.67
N VAL A 37 4.98 8.84 -1.58
CA VAL A 37 3.82 9.07 -2.45
C VAL A 37 3.62 7.90 -3.41
N ILE A 38 4.69 7.40 -4.03
CA ILE A 38 4.65 6.22 -4.91
C ILE A 38 4.16 4.99 -4.12
N TYR A 39 4.66 4.79 -2.90
CA TYR A 39 4.23 3.71 -2.00
C TYR A 39 2.73 3.77 -1.69
N LEU A 40 2.22 4.93 -1.28
CA LEU A 40 0.79 5.12 -1.02
C LEU A 40 -0.05 4.98 -2.30
N GLY A 41 0.44 5.51 -3.42
CA GLY A 41 -0.21 5.42 -4.73
C GLY A 41 -0.37 3.97 -5.19
N MET A 42 0.66 3.13 -5.01
CA MET A 42 0.57 1.70 -5.28
C MET A 42 -0.43 1.00 -4.37
N GLY A 43 -0.44 1.32 -3.07
CA GLY A 43 -1.38 0.73 -2.12
C GLY A 43 -2.85 1.06 -2.40
N TRP A 44 -3.12 2.27 -2.91
CA TRP A 44 -4.48 2.75 -3.21
C TRP A 44 -4.89 2.53 -4.68
N ALA A 45 -4.04 1.95 -5.53
CA ALA A 45 -4.34 1.74 -6.95
C ALA A 45 -5.60 0.88 -7.18
N CYS A 46 -5.96 0.01 -6.23
CA CYS A 46 -7.18 -0.78 -6.28
C CYS A 46 -8.47 0.08 -6.22
N SER A 47 -8.40 1.31 -5.71
CA SER A 47 -9.54 2.21 -5.62
C SER A 47 -10.03 2.73 -6.99
N PHE A 48 -9.18 2.69 -8.02
CA PHE A 48 -9.54 3.07 -9.39
C PHE A 48 -10.62 2.17 -10.01
N ASP A 49 -10.72 0.92 -9.56
CA ASP A 49 -11.79 -0.01 -9.97
C ASP A 49 -12.43 -0.69 -8.75
N MET A 50 -12.93 0.13 -7.83
CA MET A 50 -13.59 -0.36 -6.60
C MET A 50 -14.84 -1.20 -6.90
N THR A 51 -15.52 -0.93 -8.02
CA THR A 51 -16.71 -1.68 -8.45
C THR A 51 -16.30 -3.06 -8.96
N GLY A 52 -15.31 -3.14 -9.86
CA GLY A 52 -14.78 -4.41 -10.34
C GLY A 52 -14.18 -5.26 -9.22
N LEU A 53 -13.48 -4.62 -8.27
CA LEU A 53 -12.93 -5.30 -7.10
C LEU A 53 -14.01 -5.94 -6.23
N ARG A 54 -15.07 -5.19 -5.87
CA ARG A 54 -16.18 -5.69 -5.04
C ARG A 54 -16.99 -6.80 -5.72
N LEU A 55 -17.01 -6.83 -7.05
CA LEU A 55 -17.64 -7.92 -7.80
C LEU A 55 -16.73 -9.14 -7.92
N ALA A 56 -15.40 -8.95 -7.85
CA ALA A 56 -14.41 -10.01 -7.99
C ALA A 56 -14.11 -10.77 -6.69
N ILE A 57 -14.32 -10.14 -5.53
CA ILE A 57 -14.03 -10.74 -4.21
C ILE A 57 -15.26 -10.71 -3.31
N SER A 58 -15.34 -11.63 -2.35
CA SER A 58 -16.42 -11.62 -1.36
C SER A 58 -16.40 -10.35 -0.49
N ALA A 59 -17.55 -9.95 0.03
CA ALA A 59 -17.65 -8.79 0.92
C ALA A 59 -16.71 -8.89 2.15
N VAL A 60 -16.52 -10.10 2.69
CA VAL A 60 -15.61 -10.34 3.81
C VAL A 60 -14.16 -10.10 3.39
N ALA A 61 -13.74 -10.59 2.21
CA ALA A 61 -12.41 -10.33 1.66
C ALA A 61 -12.15 -8.82 1.51
N PHE A 62 -13.15 -8.08 1.04
CA PHE A 62 -13.08 -6.64 0.87
C PHE A 62 -12.86 -5.91 2.20
N TYR A 63 -13.56 -6.29 3.28
CA TYR A 63 -13.34 -5.69 4.59
C TYR A 63 -11.94 -5.97 5.15
N TRP A 64 -11.40 -7.18 4.94
CA TRP A 64 -10.01 -7.48 5.29
C TRP A 64 -9.02 -6.63 4.50
N LEU A 65 -9.26 -6.45 3.19
CA LEU A 65 -8.44 -5.59 2.34
C LEU A 65 -8.50 -4.13 2.78
N LEU A 66 -9.70 -3.63 3.10
CA LEU A 66 -9.90 -2.26 3.59
C LEU A 66 -9.21 -2.04 4.94
N ALA A 67 -9.34 -2.99 5.87
CA ALA A 67 -8.64 -2.95 7.15
C ALA A 67 -7.10 -2.93 6.96
N GLY A 68 -6.58 -3.72 6.00
CA GLY A 68 -5.17 -3.70 5.64
C GLY A 68 -4.72 -2.36 5.07
N GLY A 69 -5.47 -1.77 4.14
CA GLY A 69 -5.20 -0.45 3.58
C GLY A 69 -5.22 0.67 4.63
N LEU A 70 -6.15 0.62 5.58
CA LEU A 70 -6.19 1.54 6.72
C LEU A 70 -5.00 1.35 7.65
N ALA A 71 -4.60 0.11 7.92
CA ALA A 71 -3.41 -0.19 8.74
C ALA A 71 -2.12 0.36 8.09
N TYR A 72 -1.95 0.19 6.77
CA TYR A 72 -0.81 0.77 6.04
C TYR A 72 -0.83 2.30 6.08
N THR A 73 -2.00 2.92 5.85
CA THR A 73 -2.14 4.38 5.86
C THR A 73 -1.88 4.95 7.26
N GLY A 74 -2.39 4.30 8.30
CA GLY A 74 -2.11 4.64 9.70
C GLY A 74 -0.63 4.47 10.05
N GLY A 75 0.01 3.41 9.57
CA GLY A 75 1.45 3.18 9.73
C GLY A 75 2.29 4.33 9.17
N VAL A 76 1.91 4.91 8.03
CA VAL A 76 2.62 6.06 7.44
C VAL A 76 2.68 7.25 8.40
N VAL A 77 1.67 7.48 9.22
CA VAL A 77 1.71 8.55 10.24
C VAL A 77 2.86 8.31 11.22
N PHE A 78 3.03 7.09 11.71
CA PHE A 78 4.15 6.74 12.60
C PHE A 78 5.51 6.81 11.90
N TYR A 79 5.59 6.44 10.61
CA TYR A 79 6.80 6.61 9.80
C TYR A 79 7.21 8.08 9.68
N VAL A 80 6.24 8.98 9.42
CA VAL A 80 6.52 10.42 9.34
C VAL A 80 6.94 10.97 10.71
N LEU A 81 6.26 10.55 11.79
CA LEU A 81 6.61 10.96 13.16
C LEU A 81 8.02 10.51 13.59
N ASP A 82 8.44 9.31 13.18
CA ASP A 82 9.81 8.79 13.34
C ASP A 82 10.82 9.69 12.61
N LYS A 83 10.56 10.01 11.33
CA LYS A 83 11.41 10.90 10.53
C LYS A 83 11.47 12.33 11.05
N MET A 84 10.44 12.80 11.76
CA MET A 84 10.41 14.10 12.41
C MET A 84 11.12 14.12 13.77
N GLY A 85 11.64 12.99 14.25
CA GLY A 85 12.35 12.89 15.52
C GLY A 85 11.48 13.14 16.75
N LYS A 86 10.15 13.06 16.62
CA LYS A 86 9.20 13.38 17.71
C LYS A 86 8.96 12.22 18.67
N LEU A 87 9.22 10.99 18.25
CA LEU A 87 8.96 9.78 19.03
C LEU A 87 10.13 8.80 18.90
N SER A 88 10.81 8.57 20.01
CA SER A 88 11.76 7.44 20.14
C SER A 88 10.97 6.13 20.04
N HIS A 89 11.36 5.22 19.15
CA HIS A 89 10.70 3.93 18.81
C HIS A 89 9.51 3.97 17.83
N ALA A 90 9.19 5.11 17.21
CA ALA A 90 8.12 5.15 16.20
C ALA A 90 8.38 4.23 14.99
N HIS A 91 9.64 3.97 14.64
CA HIS A 91 10.00 2.99 13.62
C HIS A 91 9.49 1.57 13.91
N GLY A 92 9.54 1.12 15.17
CA GLY A 92 9.07 -0.22 15.56
C GLY A 92 7.54 -0.32 15.48
N ILE A 93 6.84 0.73 15.91
CA ILE A 93 5.38 0.81 15.80
C ILE A 93 4.96 0.78 14.32
N TRP A 94 5.68 1.50 13.46
CA TRP A 94 5.46 1.45 12.01
C TRP A 94 5.54 0.02 11.45
N HIS A 95 6.56 -0.76 11.84
CA HIS A 95 6.66 -2.17 11.43
C HIS A 95 5.47 -3.01 11.87
N LEU A 96 4.93 -2.79 13.06
CA LEU A 96 3.73 -3.51 13.53
C LEU A 96 2.50 -3.19 12.68
N PHE A 97 2.31 -1.92 12.28
CA PHE A 97 1.23 -1.54 11.38
C PHE A 97 1.39 -2.15 9.99
N VAL A 98 2.61 -2.15 9.44
CA VAL A 98 2.92 -2.79 8.15
C VAL A 98 2.68 -4.30 8.22
N LEU A 99 3.08 -4.95 9.32
CA LEU A 99 2.86 -6.38 9.53
C LEU A 99 1.37 -6.72 9.64
N ALA A 100 0.61 -5.95 10.43
CA ALA A 100 -0.83 -6.12 10.56
C ALA A 100 -1.54 -5.93 9.21
N GLY A 101 -1.16 -4.91 8.43
CA GLY A 101 -1.67 -4.68 7.08
C GLY A 101 -1.41 -5.87 6.15
N SER A 102 -0.18 -6.41 6.17
CA SER A 102 0.22 -7.58 5.39
C SER A 102 -0.57 -8.82 5.76
N ILE A 103 -0.81 -9.05 7.06
CA ILE A 103 -1.63 -10.18 7.55
C ILE A 103 -3.06 -10.04 7.04
N CYS A 104 -3.67 -8.85 7.13
CA CYS A 104 -5.01 -8.61 6.62
C CYS A 104 -5.12 -8.88 5.11
N HIS A 105 -4.14 -8.41 4.32
CA HIS A 105 -4.07 -8.70 2.88
C HIS A 105 -3.91 -10.19 2.60
N PHE A 106 -3.03 -10.87 3.34
CA PHE A 106 -2.81 -12.31 3.20
C PHE A 106 -4.08 -13.11 3.50
N VAL A 107 -4.77 -12.79 4.61
CA VAL A 107 -6.05 -13.42 5.01
C VAL A 107 -7.12 -13.19 3.94
N SER A 108 -7.21 -11.98 3.39
CA SER A 108 -8.16 -11.64 2.31
C SER A 108 -7.97 -12.57 1.10
N ILE A 109 -6.72 -12.77 0.66
CA ILE A 109 -6.41 -13.59 -0.51
C ILE A 109 -6.61 -15.07 -0.20
N ILE A 110 -5.95 -15.61 0.83
CA ILE A 110 -5.97 -17.06 1.11
C ILE A 110 -7.35 -17.58 1.52
N GLY A 111 -8.12 -16.76 2.26
CA GLY A 111 -9.40 -17.18 2.81
C GLY A 111 -10.55 -17.06 1.82
N TYR A 112 -10.48 -16.11 0.88
CA TYR A 112 -11.67 -15.65 0.16
C TYR A 112 -11.50 -15.42 -1.34
N VAL A 113 -10.29 -15.57 -1.88
CA VAL A 113 -10.05 -15.57 -3.33
C VAL A 113 -9.83 -17.02 -3.77
N ARG A 114 -10.75 -17.56 -4.57
CA ARG A 114 -10.69 -18.90 -5.17
C ARG A 114 -10.91 -18.83 -6.67
#